data_AF-A0A5P8KJW1-F1
#
_entry.id   AF-A0A5P8KJW1-F1
#
_cell.length_a   1.000
_cell.length_b   1.000
_cell.length_c   1.000
_cell.angle_alpha   90.00
_cell.angle_beta   90.00
_cell.angle_gamma   90.00
#
_symmetry.space_group_name_H-M   'P 1'
#
loop_
_entity.id
_entity.type
_entity.pdbx_description
1 polymer ?
#
loop_
_entity_poly.entity_id
_entity_poly.type
_entity_poly.pdbx_seq_one_letter_code
_entity_poly.pdbx_strand_id
1 'polypeptide(L)' 'MRELADEGNETALDRLADLADAADDVGELSELLDEGSLHAGSLLTRRAVARGDLRELQRIRDAGYEEAGNELERLLKAP' A
#
# COMPACT_ATOMS: atom_id res chain seq x y z
N MET A 1 25.36 -7.89 -9.56
CA MET A 1 25.51 -6.56 -8.91
C MET A 1 24.19 -5.78 -8.89
N ARG A 2 23.34 -5.87 -9.93
CA ARG A 2 22.00 -5.26 -9.94
C ARG A 2 21.03 -5.90 -8.94
N GLU A 3 20.95 -7.24 -8.91
CA GLU A 3 20.03 -7.97 -8.01
C GLU A 3 20.19 -7.61 -6.51
N LEU A 4 21.42 -7.51 -6.00
CA LEU A 4 21.69 -7.09 -4.62
C LEU A 4 21.31 -5.62 -4.34
N ALA A 5 21.35 -4.77 -5.37
CA ALA A 5 20.94 -3.38 -5.25
C ALA A 5 19.40 -3.26 -5.26
N ASP A 6 18.73 -4.08 -6.07
CA ASP A 6 17.28 -4.13 -6.15
C ASP A 6 16.67 -4.68 -4.85
N GLU A 7 17.23 -5.77 -4.29
CA GLU A 7 16.81 -6.34 -2.99
C GLU A 7 17.07 -5.38 -1.81
N GLY A 8 18.20 -4.66 -1.85
CA GLY A 8 18.52 -3.63 -0.86
C GLY A 8 17.58 -2.43 -0.93
N ASN A 9 17.10 -2.08 -2.13
CA ASN A 9 16.14 -1.01 -2.35
C ASN A 9 14.74 -1.40 -1.88
N GLU A 10 14.28 -2.62 -2.17
CA GLU A 10 13.01 -3.16 -1.68
C GLU A 10 12.98 -3.17 -0.14
N THR A 11 14.05 -3.66 0.51
CA THR A 11 14.16 -3.65 1.97
C THR A 11 14.16 -2.23 2.56
N ALA A 12 14.69 -1.24 1.83
CA ALA A 12 14.70 0.15 2.27
C ALA A 12 13.30 0.77 2.20
N LEU A 13 12.58 0.55 1.09
CA LEU A 13 11.20 1.01 0.91
C LEU A 13 10.27 0.42 1.96
N ASP A 14 10.42 -0.86 2.30
CA ASP A 14 9.61 -1.50 3.35
C ASP A 14 9.82 -0.85 4.72
N ARG A 15 11.07 -0.52 5.08
CA ARG A 15 11.36 0.17 6.34
C ARG A 15 10.81 1.59 6.38
N LEU A 16 10.84 2.30 5.25
CA LEU A 16 10.22 3.62 5.13
C LEU A 16 8.71 3.53 5.29
N ALA A 17 8.09 2.50 4.70
CA ALA A 17 6.66 2.26 4.83
C ALA A 17 6.26 1.95 6.28
N ASP A 18 7.03 1.12 7.00
CA ASP A 18 6.82 0.89 8.44
C ASP A 18 6.90 2.19 9.25
N LEU A 19 7.88 3.06 8.95
CA LEU A 19 8.06 4.33 9.65
C LEU A 19 6.89 5.28 9.37
N ALA A 20 6.46 5.38 8.11
CA ALA A 20 5.33 6.19 7.69
C ALA A 20 4.02 5.71 8.33
N ASP A 21 3.78 4.39 8.38
CA ASP A 21 2.61 3.82 9.04
C ASP A 21 2.61 4.11 10.55
N ALA A 22 3.75 3.96 11.20
CA ALA A 22 3.91 4.29 12.62
C ALA A 22 3.67 5.79 12.91
N ALA A 23 3.92 6.66 11.93
CA ALA A 23 3.65 8.10 12.00
C ALA A 23 2.23 8.50 11.58
N ASP A 24 1.37 7.53 11.18
CA ASP A 24 0.06 7.74 10.55
C ASP A 24 0.13 8.57 9.24
N ASP A 25 1.30 8.63 8.61
CA ASP A 25 1.54 9.44 7.41
C ASP A 25 1.04 8.71 6.15
N VAL A 26 -0.22 8.99 5.79
CA VAL A 26 -0.84 8.46 4.56
C VAL A 26 -0.15 9.00 3.31
N GLY A 27 0.34 10.24 3.34
CA GLY A 27 0.94 10.89 2.18
C GLY A 27 2.21 10.17 1.78
N GLU A 28 3.11 10.00 2.74
CA GLU A 28 4.37 9.26 2.55
C GLU A 28 4.11 7.81 2.09
N LEU A 29 3.14 7.11 2.70
CA LEU A 29 2.78 5.77 2.24
C LEU A 29 2.28 5.75 0.79
N SER A 30 1.56 6.78 0.35
CA SER A 30 1.10 6.88 -1.04
C SER A 30 2.27 7.11 -2.00
N GLU A 31 3.21 7.98 -1.62
CA GLU A 31 4.43 8.22 -2.43
C GLU A 31 5.27 6.94 -2.54
N LEU A 32 5.46 6.21 -1.45
CA LEU A 32 6.17 4.93 -1.45
C LEU A 32 5.49 3.87 -2.32
N LEU A 33 4.16 3.83 -2.36
CA LEU A 33 3.41 2.95 -3.25
C LEU A 33 3.64 3.34 -4.72
N ASP A 34 3.60 4.63 -5.05
CA ASP A 34 3.86 5.12 -6.41
C ASP A 34 5.30 4.82 -6.86
N GLU A 35 6.25 4.71 -5.91
CA GLU A 35 7.61 4.25 -6.15
C GLU A 35 7.75 2.71 -6.27
N GLY A 36 6.67 1.97 -6.03
CA GLY A 36 6.59 0.51 -6.19
C GLY A 36 6.70 -0.30 -4.90
N SER A 37 6.59 0.32 -3.71
CA SER A 37 6.56 -0.41 -2.44
C SER A 37 5.26 -1.21 -2.29
N LEU A 38 5.35 -2.53 -2.42
CA LEU A 38 4.23 -3.43 -2.17
C LEU A 38 3.80 -3.41 -0.70
N HIS A 39 4.75 -3.21 0.22
CA HIS A 39 4.46 -3.12 1.65
C HIS A 39 3.63 -1.88 1.99
N ALA A 40 3.96 -0.72 1.41
CA ALA A 40 3.15 0.49 1.55
C ALA A 40 1.72 0.28 1.02
N GLY A 41 1.57 -0.37 -0.14
CA GLY A 41 0.26 -0.77 -0.69
C GLY A 41 -0.55 -1.65 0.26
N SER A 42 0.11 -2.61 0.92
CA SER A 42 -0.53 -3.48 1.92
C SER A 42 -1.03 -2.69 3.15
N LEU A 43 -0.20 -1.78 3.67
CA LEU A 43 -0.53 -0.96 4.84
C LEU A 43 -1.70 -0.01 4.54
N LEU A 44 -1.64 0.70 3.41
CA LEU A 44 -2.74 1.56 2.94
C LEU A 44 -4.04 0.77 2.78
N THR A 45 -3.98 -0.41 2.17
CA THR A 45 -5.14 -1.29 1.98
C THR A 45 -5.78 -1.66 3.31
N ARG A 46 -4.99 -2.11 4.29
CA ARG A 46 -5.49 -2.47 5.63
C ARG A 46 -6.19 -1.29 6.31
N ARG A 47 -5.60 -0.09 6.24
CA ARG A 47 -6.18 1.13 6.81
C ARG A 47 -7.49 1.51 6.11
N ALA A 48 -7.52 1.43 4.79
CA ALA A 48 -8.70 1.72 3.99
C ALA A 48 -9.84 0.75 4.30
N VAL A 49 -9.54 -0.56 4.40
CA VAL A 49 -10.52 -1.59 4.83
C VAL A 49 -11.06 -1.30 6.22
N ALA A 50 -10.18 -0.99 7.19
CA ALA A 50 -10.60 -0.69 8.56
C ALA A 50 -11.53 0.53 8.64
N ARG A 51 -11.41 1.48 7.71
CA ARG A 51 -12.26 2.68 7.60
C ARG A 51 -13.47 2.50 6.68
N GLY A 52 -13.54 1.40 5.93
CA GLY A 52 -14.53 1.21 4.87
C GLY A 52 -14.37 2.19 3.70
N ASP A 53 -13.15 2.68 3.46
CA ASP A 53 -12.90 3.68 2.42
C ASP A 53 -12.71 3.02 1.05
N LEU A 54 -13.83 2.93 0.31
CA LEU A 54 -13.87 2.31 -1.01
C LEU A 54 -13.10 3.13 -2.06
N ARG A 55 -13.02 4.47 -1.89
CA ARG A 55 -12.31 5.34 -2.85
C ARG A 55 -10.81 5.18 -2.70
N GLU A 56 -10.35 5.12 -1.46
CA GLU A 56 -8.96 4.82 -1.12
C GLU A 56 -8.54 3.47 -1.69
N LEU A 57 -9.33 2.41 -1.47
CA LEU A 57 -9.06 1.08 -2.05
C LEU A 57 -9.00 1.09 -3.57
N GLN A 58 -9.90 1.83 -4.23
CA GLN A 58 -9.86 1.97 -5.68
C GLN A 58 -8.58 2.65 -6.15
N ARG A 59 -8.14 3.73 -5.48
CA ARG A 59 -6.90 4.41 -5.86
C ARG A 59 -5.67 3.54 -5.65
N ILE A 60 -5.60 2.80 -4.53
CA ILE A 60 -4.48 1.89 -4.23
C ILE A 60 -4.37 0.81 -5.33
N ARG A 61 -5.51 0.26 -5.75
CA ARG A 61 -5.59 -0.65 -6.89
C ARG A 61 -5.12 0.01 -8.19
N ASP A 62 -5.60 1.21 -8.47
CA ASP A 62 -5.24 1.95 -9.70
C ASP A 62 -3.75 2.33 -9.72
N ALA A 63 -3.10 2.43 -8.55
CA ALA A 63 -1.64 2.59 -8.39
C ALA A 63 -0.86 1.27 -8.58
N GLY A 64 -1.56 0.15 -8.81
CA GLY A 64 -0.95 -1.14 -9.18
C GLY A 64 -0.94 -2.19 -8.07
N TYR A 65 -1.51 -1.93 -6.89
CA TYR A 65 -1.61 -2.93 -5.83
C TYR A 65 -2.95 -3.69 -5.90
N GLU A 66 -2.96 -4.78 -6.65
CA GLU A 66 -4.16 -5.53 -7.04
C GLU A 66 -4.96 -6.10 -5.85
N GLU A 67 -4.31 -6.43 -4.73
CA GLU A 67 -4.98 -6.92 -3.53
C GLU A 67 -5.99 -5.91 -2.96
N ALA A 68 -5.78 -4.60 -3.18
CA ALA A 68 -6.78 -3.59 -2.81
C ALA A 68 -8.08 -3.73 -3.60
N GLY A 69 -8.01 -4.19 -4.85
CA GLY A 69 -9.18 -4.50 -5.67
C GLY A 69 -10.00 -5.65 -5.11
N ASN A 70 -9.34 -6.69 -4.61
CA ASN A 70 -10.02 -7.82 -3.96
C ASN A 70 -10.76 -7.38 -2.70
N GLU A 71 -10.12 -6.54 -1.88
CA GLU A 71 -10.74 -5.98 -0.67
C GLU A 71 -11.89 -5.02 -0.99
N LEU A 72 -11.75 -4.19 -2.02
CA LEU A 72 -12.82 -3.34 -2.52
C LEU A 72 -14.06 -4.16 -2.92
N GLU A 73 -13.87 -5.22 -3.70
CA GLU A 73 -14.96 -6.11 -4.08
C GLU A 73 -15.61 -6.80 -2.87
N ARG A 74 -14.80 -7.24 -1.90
CA ARG A 74 -15.29 -7.87 -0.67
C ARG A 74 -16.19 -6.93 0.11
N LEU A 75 -15.79 -5.67 0.28
CA LEU A 75 -16.57 -4.67 1.01
C LEU A 75 -17.83 -4.25 0.25
N LEU A 76 -17.79 -4.15 -1.08
CA LEU A 76 -18.98 -3.87 -1.90
C LEU A 76 -20.02 -4.99 -1.85
N LYS A 77 -19.60 -6.22 -1.60
CA LYS A 77 -20.47 -7.40 -1.45
C LYS A 77 -20.92 -7.64 0.00
N ALA A 78 -20.42 -6.86 0.96
CA ALA A 78 -20.83 -6.97 2.35
C ALA A 78 -22.29 -6.48 2.50
N PRO A 79 -23.14 -7.21 3.26
CA PRO A 79 -24.56 -6.91 3.42
C PRO A 79 -24.86 -5.68 4.28
#